data_AF-A0A934S267-F1
#
_entry.id   AF-A0A934S267-F1
#
_cell.length_a   1.000
_cell.length_b   1.000
_cell.length_c   1.000
_cell.angle_alpha   90.00
_cell.angle_beta   90.00
_cell.angle_gamma   90.00
#
_symmetry.space_group_name_H-M   'P 1'
#
loop_
_entity.id
_entity.type
_entity.pdbx_description
1 polymer ?
#
loop_
_entity_poly.entity_id
_entity_poly.type
_entity_poly.pdbx_seq_one_letter_code
_entity_poly.pdbx_strand_id
1 'polypeptide(L)' 'MITTLRTIAWLGLVLTLLPSILFFFDAISLENLKTAMTAGMILWLVFSPLVQKAKTKLVNDLR' A
#
# COMPACT_ATOMS: atom_id res chain seq x y z
N MET A 1 0.37 3.09 -16.86
CA MET A 1 -0.28 1.98 -16.12
C MET A 1 0.54 1.49 -14.92
N ILE A 2 1.82 1.14 -15.10
CA ILE A 2 2.72 0.72 -13.98
C ILE A 2 2.85 1.82 -12.91
N THR A 3 2.95 3.09 -13.32
CA THR A 3 3.06 4.23 -12.41
C THR A 3 1.85 4.34 -11.48
N THR A 4 0.64 4.18 -12.00
CA THR A 4 -0.61 4.21 -11.22
C THR A 4 -0.69 3.08 -10.20
N LEU A 5 -0.38 1.84 -10.62
CA LEU A 5 -0.35 0.68 -9.72
C LEU A 5 0.70 0.86 -8.62
N ARG A 6 1.87 1.43 -8.96
CA ARG A 6 2.92 1.73 -8.01
C ARG A 6 2.49 2.79 -6.99
N THR A 7 1.78 3.84 -7.41
CA THR A 7 1.23 4.85 -6.49
C THR A 7 0.23 4.24 -5.52
N ILE A 8 -0.68 3.39 -6.00
CA ILE A 8 -1.69 2.74 -5.15
C ILE A 8 -1.01 1.80 -4.14
N ALA A 9 -0.01 1.02 -4.56
CA ALA A 9 0.75 0.17 -3.63
C ALA A 9 1.49 1.00 -2.57
N TRP A 10 2.08 2.13 -2.95
CA TRP A 10 2.72 3.05 -2.00
C TRP A 10 1.72 3.66 -1.01
N LEU A 11 0.54 4.07 -1.47
CA LEU A 11 -0.50 4.57 -0.59
C LEU A 11 -0.96 3.49 0.40
N GLY A 12 -1.11 2.23 -0.04
CA GLY A 12 -1.39 1.11 0.85
C GLY A 12 -0.32 0.92 1.93
N LEU A 13 0.96 1.03 1.55
CA LEU A 13 2.08 0.93 2.48
C LEU A 13 2.17 2.11 3.45
N VAL A 14 1.86 3.33 3.00
CA VAL A 14 1.80 4.50 3.89
C VAL A 14 0.64 4.35 4.88
N LEU A 15 -0.50 3.84 4.43
CA LEU A 15 -1.67 3.63 5.26
C LEU A 15 -1.49 2.51 6.30
N THR A 16 -0.50 1.64 6.18
CA THR A 16 -0.14 0.69 7.25
C THR A 16 0.76 1.30 8.32
N LEU A 17 1.50 2.38 8.02
CA LEU A 17 2.48 2.97 8.93
C LEU A 17 1.97 4.28 9.57
N LEU A 18 1.32 5.13 8.78
CA LEU A 18 0.88 6.45 9.19
C LEU A 18 -0.13 6.41 10.36
N PRO A 19 -1.11 5.49 10.40
CA PRO A 19 -2.03 5.40 11.52
C PRO A 19 -1.32 5.13 12.84
N SER A 20 -0.25 4.33 12.86
CA SER A 20 0.52 4.06 14.10
C SER A 20 1.15 5.32 14.67
N ILE A 21 1.66 6.21 13.80
CA ILE A 21 2.20 7.50 14.21
C ILE A 21 1.08 8.39 14.75
N LEU A 22 -0.06 8.48 14.04
CA LEU A 22 -1.20 9.29 14.46
C LEU A 22 -1.78 8.83 15.81
N PHE A 23 -1.83 7.52 16.05
CA PHE A 23 -2.26 6.96 17.33
C PHE A 23 -1.29 7.30 18.45
N PHE A 24 0.02 7.33 18.19
CA PHE A 24 1.02 7.72 19.18
C PHE A 24 0.89 9.18 19.63
N PHE A 25 0.41 10.06 18.75
CA PHE A 25 0.09 11.45 19.06
C PHE A 25 -1.34 11.65 19.60
N ASP A 26 -2.04 10.57 19.94
CA ASP A 26 -3.43 10.57 20.43
C ASP A 26 -4.41 11.26 19.45
N ALA A 27 -4.06 11.31 18.16
CA ALA A 27 -4.84 12.00 17.12
C ALA A 27 -5.95 11.12 16.52
N ILE A 28 -5.88 9.80 16.72
CA ILE A 28 -6.89 8.84 16.27
C ILE A 28 -7.16 7.79 17.36
N SER A 29 -8.37 7.24 17.37
CA SER A 29 -8.73 6.13 18.27
C SER A 29 -8.12 4.79 17.82
N LEU A 30 -8.04 3.84 18.75
CA LEU A 30 -7.55 2.48 18.49
C LEU A 30 -8.35 1.74 17.41
N GLU A 31 -9.66 2.00 17.33
CA GLU A 31 -10.54 1.38 16.34
C GLU A 31 -10.26 1.91 14.92
N ASN A 32 -10.05 3.22 14.79
CA ASN A 32 -9.67 3.85 13.53
C ASN A 32 -8.25 3.42 13.09
N LEU A 33 -7.32 3.27 14.04
CA LEU A 33 -5.99 2.70 13.78
C LEU A 33 -6.09 1.32 13.14
N LYS A 34 -6.80 0.39 13.80
CA LYS A 34 -6.94 -0.99 13.32
C LYS A 34 -7.58 -1.05 11.94
N THR A 35 -8.64 -0.26 11.74
CA THR A 35 -9.37 -0.24 10.46
C THR A 35 -8.50 0.31 9.33
N ALA A 36 -7.81 1.43 9.56
CA ALA A 36 -6.93 2.04 8.56
C ALA A 36 -5.73 1.14 8.20
N MET A 37 -5.07 0.55 9.20
CA MET A 37 -3.96 -0.38 8.97
C MET A 37 -4.42 -1.64 8.23
N THR A 38 -5.57 -2.20 8.58
CA THR A 38 -6.12 -3.39 7.91
C THR A 38 -6.45 -3.08 6.46
N ALA A 39 -7.10 -1.95 6.20
CA ALA A 39 -7.40 -1.49 4.84
C ALA A 39 -6.12 -1.27 4.02
N GLY A 40 -5.11 -0.60 4.60
CA GLY A 40 -3.81 -0.38 3.97
C GLY A 40 -3.09 -1.69 3.64
N MET A 41 -3.14 -2.67 4.55
CA MET A 41 -2.53 -3.98 4.36
C MET A 41 -3.19 -4.74 3.20
N ILE A 42 -4.52 -4.79 3.17
CA ILE A 42 -5.27 -5.45 2.09
C ILE A 42 -4.94 -4.79 0.74
N LEU A 43 -4.96 -3.45 0.71
CA LEU A 43 -4.66 -2.68 -0.49
C LEU A 43 -3.23 -2.95 -0.96
N TRP A 44 -2.25 -2.93 -0.07
CA TRP A 44 -0.88 -3.27 -0.41
C TRP A 44 -0.74 -4.72 -0.91
N LEU A 45 -1.36 -5.69 -0.25
CA LEU A 45 -1.30 -7.11 -0.62
C LEU A 45 -1.89 -7.39 -2.01
N VAL A 46 -2.93 -6.67 -2.42
CA VAL A 46 -3.53 -6.81 -3.75
C VAL A 46 -2.68 -6.12 -4.81
N PHE A 47 -2.25 -4.89 -4.57
CA PHE A 47 -1.61 -4.07 -5.61
C PHE A 47 -0.10 -4.32 -5.76
N SER A 48 0.61 -4.69 -4.69
CA SER A 48 2.06 -5.01 -4.73
C SER A 48 2.43 -6.14 -5.72
N PRO A 49 1.78 -7.33 -5.71
CA PRO A 49 2.09 -8.38 -6.68
C PRO A 49 1.71 -8.01 -8.12
N LEU A 50 0.67 -7.19 -8.31
CA LEU A 50 0.28 -6.68 -9.64
C LEU A 50 1.36 -5.76 -10.22
N VAL A 51 1.98 -4.90 -9.39
CA VAL A 51 3.12 -4.08 -9.78
C VAL A 51 4.31 -4.95 -10.18
N GLN A 52 4.62 -6.00 -9.40
CA GLN A 52 5.72 -6.92 -9.74
C GLN A 52 5.47 -7.65 -11.05
N LYS A 53 4.28 -8.22 -11.25
CA LYS A 53 3.92 -8.88 -12.53
C LYS A 53 4.04 -7.94 -13.71
N ALA A 54 3.54 -6.70 -13.59
CA ALA A 54 3.63 -5.70 -14.65
C ALA A 54 5.08 -5.31 -14.96
N LYS A 55 5.94 -5.21 -13.94
CA LYS A 55 7.38 -4.96 -14.11
C LYS A 55 8.07 -6.11 -14.83
N THR A 56 7.82 -7.36 -14.44
CA THR A 56 8.44 -8.54 -15.06
C THR A 56 8.05 -8.68 -16.53
N LYS A 57 6.78 -8.43 -16.88
CA LYS A 57 6.33 -8.45 -18.28
C LYS A 57 7.11 -7.46 -19.15
N LEU A 58 7.24 -6.21 -18.68
CA LEU A 58 7.94 -5.15 -19.44
C LEU A 58 9.43 -5.47 -19.64
N VAL A 59 10.08 -6.11 -18.67
CA VAL A 59 11.49 -6.54 -18.81
C VAL A 59 11.63 -7.68 -19.83
N ASN A 60 10.70 -8.62 -19.86
CA ASN A 60 10.70 -9.71 -20.84
C ASN A 60 10.41 -9.23 -22.26
N ASP A 61 9.51 -8.25 -22.43
CA ASP A 61 9.19 -7.68 -23.76
C ASP A 61 10.36 -6.87 -24.37
N LEU A 62 11.35 -6.48 -23.56
CA LEU A 62 12.55 -5.74 -23.98
C LEU A 62 13.77 -6.63 -24.30
N ARG A 63 13.67 -7.94 -24.04
CA ARG A 63 14.77 -8.91 -24.17
C ARG A 63 14.56 -9.80 -25.39
#